data_AF-A0A970Y0B9-F1
#
_entry.id   AF-A0A970Y0B9-F1
#
_cell.length_a   1.000
_cell.length_b   1.000
_cell.length_c   1.000
_cell.angle_alpha   90.00
_cell.angle_beta   90.00
_cell.angle_gamma   90.00
#
_symmetry.space_group_name_H-M   'P 1'
#
loop_
_entity.id
_entity.type
_entity.pdbx_description
1 polymer ?
#
loop_
_entity_poly.entity_id
_entity_poly.type
_entity_poly.pdbx_seq_one_letter_code
_entity_poly.pdbx_strand_id
1 'polypeptide(L)'
;MKGKRWVVIAAVVLACAGTLQRVHPQPPEKGGRGAAYGGAGKVLLPHESWPCAMPGGIPVPERGVPVFEAVMKLDQVHDLGKTPYGYRTAYVAGEGTVTGDKIKGSVMPGGLDFQLHFANGAMEIEQIFVLRTDDGKYICMRSPGTAADRDDVRMVPDFEAPTAGAYAWLNEGKYAGRRILDPAAGTLKISVFDVSSLVAAANANDGIRVTKPADVRKQAWDYRKAAPGEQQGDVLITENVLLGGSQSVGATKMGNRNIIPITGGTFTGKLTGKILPGGADYQNLAKPPTIDARYLWQTDDGEVIIVRNGGSFGSLVPTFEVRSDSKYAWLNDGMYLSSNPGMGVGGVSLTFYESR
;
A
#
# COMPACT_ATOMS: atom_id res chain seq x y z
N MET A 1 16.85 -12.98 60.92
CA MET A 1 17.48 -13.25 59.62
C MET A 1 16.69 -14.34 58.90
N LYS A 2 15.80 -13.97 57.97
CA LYS A 2 15.01 -14.90 57.13
C LYS A 2 15.39 -14.61 55.67
N GLY A 3 16.09 -15.54 55.03
CA GLY A 3 16.51 -15.43 53.63
C GLY A 3 15.38 -15.81 52.68
N LYS A 4 14.97 -14.89 51.81
CA LYS A 4 14.03 -15.15 50.71
C LYS A 4 14.80 -15.76 49.53
N ARG A 5 14.45 -16.99 49.14
CA ARG A 5 14.85 -17.62 47.88
C ARG A 5 14.06 -16.96 46.73
N TRP A 6 14.77 -16.44 45.75
CA TRP A 6 14.21 -15.98 44.48
C TRP A 6 14.15 -17.17 43.52
N VAL A 7 12.97 -17.43 42.96
CA VAL A 7 12.78 -18.36 41.84
C VAL A 7 12.96 -17.53 40.56
N VAL A 8 14.00 -17.85 39.79
CA VAL A 8 14.20 -17.29 38.45
C VAL A 8 13.34 -18.12 37.50
N ILE A 9 12.29 -17.51 36.94
CA ILE A 9 11.51 -18.07 35.85
C ILE A 9 12.25 -17.74 34.56
N ALA A 10 12.86 -18.75 33.94
CA ALA A 10 13.44 -18.63 32.60
C ALA A 10 12.29 -18.57 31.58
N ALA A 11 12.07 -17.39 30.99
CA ALA A 11 11.19 -17.25 29.84
C ALA A 11 11.89 -17.86 28.61
N VAL A 12 11.37 -18.98 28.13
CA VAL A 12 11.77 -19.54 26.83
C VAL A 12 11.15 -18.67 25.76
N VAL A 13 11.96 -17.83 25.11
CA VAL A 13 11.59 -17.14 23.88
C VAL A 13 11.62 -18.18 22.76
N LEU A 14 10.44 -18.62 22.32
CA LEU A 14 10.31 -19.39 21.10
C LEU A 14 10.53 -18.43 19.92
N ALA A 15 11.72 -18.48 19.32
CA ALA A 15 11.96 -17.84 18.04
C ALA A 15 11.16 -18.59 16.96
N CYS A 16 10.08 -17.99 16.47
CA CYS A 16 9.44 -18.42 15.23
C CYS A 16 10.44 -18.17 14.09
N ALA A 17 11.11 -19.24 13.66
CA ALA A 17 11.84 -19.25 12.40
C ALA A 17 10.80 -19.08 11.27
N GLY A 18 10.70 -17.86 10.73
CA GLY A 18 9.93 -17.59 9.53
C GLY A 18 10.51 -18.41 8.38
N THR A 19 9.67 -19.26 7.79
CA THR A 19 9.99 -19.96 6.55
C THR A 19 10.24 -18.92 5.46
N LEU A 20 11.49 -18.77 5.04
CA LEU A 20 11.86 -18.04 3.82
C LEU A 20 11.09 -18.68 2.65
N GLN A 21 10.04 -18.02 2.18
CA GLN A 21 9.39 -18.39 0.92
C GLN A 21 10.44 -18.32 -0.20
N ARG A 22 10.36 -19.25 -1.15
CA ARG A 22 11.17 -19.22 -2.37
C ARG A 22 10.83 -17.92 -3.10
N VAL A 23 11.72 -16.93 -3.03
CA VAL A 23 11.72 -15.77 -3.93
C VAL A 23 11.74 -16.34 -5.34
N HIS A 24 10.70 -16.09 -6.13
CA HIS A 24 10.76 -16.43 -7.53
C HIS A 24 11.91 -15.61 -8.14
N PRO A 25 12.78 -16.20 -8.97
CA PRO A 25 13.84 -15.43 -9.60
C PRO A 25 13.17 -14.31 -10.39
N GLN A 26 13.40 -13.07 -9.98
CA GLN A 26 13.08 -11.90 -10.78
C GLN A 26 13.62 -12.15 -12.18
N PRO A 27 12.85 -11.85 -13.25
CA PRO A 27 13.38 -11.95 -14.60
C PRO A 27 14.73 -11.19 -14.67
N PRO A 28 15.73 -11.72 -15.39
CA PRO A 28 17.08 -11.19 -15.36
C PRO A 28 17.06 -9.69 -15.62
N GLU A 29 17.67 -8.96 -14.69
CA GLU A 29 17.82 -7.52 -14.71
C GLU A 29 18.44 -7.08 -16.05
N LYS A 30 17.63 -6.61 -16.99
CA LYS A 30 18.13 -5.87 -18.14
C LYS A 30 18.42 -4.43 -17.72
N GLY A 31 19.49 -4.29 -16.95
CA GLY A 31 20.03 -3.03 -16.46
C GLY A 31 21.35 -3.33 -15.79
N GLY A 32 22.39 -3.53 -16.61
CA GLY A 32 23.74 -3.70 -16.09
C GLY A 32 24.12 -2.49 -15.26
N ARG A 33 24.69 -2.71 -14.07
CA ARG A 33 25.46 -1.70 -13.34
C ARG A 33 26.56 -1.19 -14.28
N GLY A 34 26.34 -0.09 -14.99
CA GLY A 34 27.34 0.42 -15.92
C GLY A 34 26.91 1.55 -16.87
N ALA A 35 25.64 1.66 -17.25
CA ALA A 35 25.16 2.82 -18.00
C ALA A 35 24.43 3.76 -17.04
N ALA A 36 24.93 5.00 -16.88
CA ALA A 36 24.23 6.01 -16.10
C ALA A 36 22.86 6.26 -16.73
N TYR A 37 21.78 6.08 -15.96
CA TYR A 37 20.43 6.39 -16.41
C TYR A 37 20.34 7.88 -16.79
N GLY A 38 20.27 8.16 -18.10
CA GLY A 38 20.30 9.52 -18.65
C GLY A 38 19.04 10.35 -18.39
N GLY A 39 18.04 9.77 -17.70
CA GLY A 39 16.77 10.40 -17.38
C GLY A 39 16.70 11.09 -16.02
N ALA A 40 17.69 10.89 -15.14
CA ALA A 40 17.63 11.34 -13.74
C ALA A 40 17.37 12.85 -13.57
N GLY A 41 17.84 13.67 -14.52
CA GLY A 41 17.66 15.13 -14.50
C GLY A 41 16.40 15.65 -15.21
N LYS A 42 15.59 14.76 -15.78
CA LYS A 42 14.44 15.10 -16.63
C LYS A 42 13.12 14.92 -15.89
N VAL A 43 12.04 15.52 -16.42
CA VAL A 43 10.67 15.25 -15.95
C VAL A 43 10.30 13.81 -16.32
N LEU A 44 9.71 13.08 -15.38
CA LEU A 44 9.21 11.72 -15.60
C LEU A 44 7.72 11.79 -15.96
N LEU A 45 7.36 11.41 -17.17
CA LEU A 45 5.98 11.39 -17.65
C LEU A 45 5.35 10.03 -17.33
N PRO A 46 4.41 9.97 -16.37
CA PRO A 46 3.76 8.71 -16.02
C PRO A 46 2.95 8.15 -17.18
N HIS A 47 2.72 6.84 -17.16
CA HIS A 47 1.81 6.20 -18.11
C HIS A 47 0.38 6.72 -17.90
N GLU A 48 -0.40 6.88 -18.97
CA GLU A 48 -1.76 7.44 -18.92
C GLU A 48 -2.72 6.65 -18.01
N SER A 49 -2.50 5.34 -17.87
CA SER A 49 -3.31 4.49 -16.97
C SER A 49 -2.90 4.59 -15.50
N TRP A 50 -1.76 5.22 -15.22
CA TRP A 50 -1.22 5.40 -13.88
C TRP A 50 -0.60 6.80 -13.74
N PRO A 51 -1.42 7.87 -13.88
CA PRO A 51 -0.92 9.24 -14.02
C PRO A 51 -0.29 9.80 -12.74
N CYS A 52 -0.29 9.05 -11.63
CA CYS A 52 0.24 9.46 -10.33
C CYS A 52 -0.28 10.82 -9.84
N ALA A 53 -1.53 11.16 -10.13
CA ALA A 53 -2.11 12.50 -9.88
C ALA A 53 -1.33 13.69 -10.51
N MET A 54 -0.33 13.43 -11.35
CA MET A 54 0.52 14.42 -12.01
C MET A 54 0.75 14.04 -13.49
N PRO A 55 -0.31 13.98 -14.33
CA PRO A 55 -0.23 13.50 -15.71
C PRO A 55 0.68 14.36 -16.61
N GLY A 56 0.89 15.62 -16.24
CA GLY A 56 1.83 16.52 -16.92
C GLY A 56 3.31 16.22 -16.65
N GLY A 57 3.61 15.29 -15.74
CA GLY A 57 4.95 14.83 -15.42
C GLY A 57 5.40 15.18 -14.01
N ILE A 58 6.11 14.23 -13.40
CA ILE A 58 6.71 14.35 -12.08
C ILE A 58 8.09 15.00 -12.24
N PRO A 59 8.33 16.20 -11.68
CA PRO A 59 9.64 16.84 -11.75
C PRO A 59 10.69 16.03 -10.97
N VAL A 60 11.95 16.42 -11.06
CA VAL A 60 12.99 15.89 -10.16
C VAL A 60 12.64 16.36 -8.74
N PRO A 61 12.27 15.47 -7.80
CA PRO A 61 11.74 15.87 -6.49
C PRO A 61 12.67 16.83 -5.75
N GLU A 62 13.97 16.58 -5.82
CA GLU A 62 15.02 17.32 -5.11
C GLU A 62 15.18 18.78 -5.58
N ARG A 63 14.52 19.19 -6.67
CA ARG A 63 14.44 20.61 -7.08
C ARG A 63 13.38 21.40 -6.30
N GLY A 64 12.48 20.71 -5.60
CA GLY A 64 11.47 21.32 -4.74
C GLY A 64 12.02 21.71 -3.37
N VAL A 65 11.14 22.20 -2.51
CA VAL A 65 11.47 22.52 -1.12
C VAL A 65 11.32 21.26 -0.26
N PRO A 66 12.33 20.84 0.52
CA PRO A 66 12.22 19.66 1.39
C PRO A 66 11.06 19.77 2.38
N VAL A 67 10.29 18.68 2.53
CA VAL A 67 9.16 18.60 3.46
C VAL A 67 9.54 17.71 4.64
N PHE A 68 9.85 16.44 4.36
CA PHE A 68 10.37 15.49 5.33
C PHE A 68 11.04 14.30 4.64
N GLU A 69 11.81 13.56 5.42
CA GLU A 69 12.28 12.23 5.12
C GLU A 69 11.63 11.21 6.05
N ALA A 70 11.20 10.08 5.48
CA ALA A 70 10.71 8.93 6.22
C ALA A 70 11.60 7.72 5.94
N VAL A 71 12.07 7.05 7.00
CA VAL A 71 12.88 5.83 6.91
C VAL A 71 12.21 4.76 7.77
N MET A 72 11.85 3.63 7.14
CA MET A 72 11.16 2.52 7.79
C MET A 72 11.83 1.19 7.45
N LYS A 73 11.70 0.23 8.37
CA LYS A 73 12.05 -1.17 8.08
C LYS A 73 10.95 -1.82 7.24
N LEU A 74 11.30 -2.89 6.54
CA LEU A 74 10.36 -3.79 5.89
C LEU A 74 10.11 -4.96 6.84
N ASP A 75 8.87 -5.08 7.32
CA ASP A 75 8.47 -6.19 8.19
C ASP A 75 8.26 -7.47 7.39
N GLN A 76 7.65 -7.33 6.21
CA GLN A 76 7.38 -8.46 5.32
C GLN A 76 7.58 -8.06 3.86
N VAL A 77 8.02 -9.03 3.06
CA VAL A 77 8.16 -8.91 1.61
C VAL A 77 7.52 -10.13 0.96
N HIS A 78 6.47 -9.90 0.18
CA HIS A 78 5.73 -10.94 -0.51
C HIS A 78 5.89 -10.78 -2.01
N ASP A 79 6.65 -11.69 -2.63
CA ASP A 79 6.75 -11.78 -4.08
C ASP A 79 5.60 -12.63 -4.61
N LEU A 80 4.63 -11.99 -5.26
CA LEU A 80 3.48 -12.65 -5.87
C LEU A 80 3.81 -13.16 -7.27
N GLY A 81 4.95 -12.82 -7.86
CA GLY A 81 5.27 -13.16 -9.24
C GLY A 81 4.36 -12.45 -10.26
N LYS A 82 4.11 -13.09 -11.42
CA LYS A 82 3.31 -12.50 -12.50
C LYS A 82 1.83 -12.54 -12.16
N THR A 83 1.17 -11.38 -12.12
CA THR A 83 -0.27 -11.18 -11.97
C THR A 83 -0.84 -10.59 -13.27
N PRO A 84 -2.18 -10.41 -13.41
CA PRO A 84 -2.76 -9.76 -14.59
C PRO A 84 -2.23 -8.34 -14.87
N TYR A 85 -1.67 -7.67 -13.86
CA TYR A 85 -1.22 -6.29 -13.97
C TYR A 85 0.27 -6.13 -14.28
N GLY A 86 1.08 -7.18 -14.10
CA GLY A 86 2.55 -7.14 -14.20
C GLY A 86 3.17 -8.11 -13.18
N TYR A 87 4.45 -7.95 -12.86
CA TYR A 87 5.02 -8.71 -11.76
C TYR A 87 4.89 -7.93 -10.46
N ARG A 88 4.28 -8.54 -9.45
CA ARG A 88 3.88 -7.89 -8.20
C ARG A 88 4.78 -8.29 -7.04
N THR A 89 5.22 -7.29 -6.30
CA THR A 89 5.74 -7.46 -4.94
C THR A 89 4.95 -6.58 -3.98
N ALA A 90 4.52 -7.15 -2.86
CA ALA A 90 3.88 -6.43 -1.76
C ALA A 90 4.86 -6.32 -0.60
N TYR A 91 5.21 -5.10 -0.24
CA TYR A 91 6.03 -4.79 0.93
C TYR A 91 5.11 -4.31 2.06
N VAL A 92 5.31 -4.86 3.25
CA VAL A 92 4.68 -4.37 4.48
C VAL A 92 5.74 -3.59 5.24
N ALA A 93 5.53 -2.27 5.35
CA ALA A 93 6.39 -1.39 6.12
C ALA A 93 6.17 -1.61 7.61
N GLY A 94 7.27 -1.74 8.34
CA GLY A 94 7.27 -1.70 9.80
C GLY A 94 7.29 -0.28 10.33
N GLU A 95 7.61 -0.15 11.61
CA GLU A 95 7.81 1.15 12.23
C GLU A 95 8.98 1.90 11.56
N GLY A 96 8.81 3.21 11.47
CA GLY A 96 9.80 4.10 10.89
C GLY A 96 9.83 5.46 11.56
N THR A 97 10.75 6.30 11.12
CA THR A 97 10.90 7.68 11.58
C THR A 97 10.42 8.64 10.50
N VAL A 98 9.94 9.82 10.91
CA VAL A 98 9.65 10.96 10.04
C VAL A 98 10.40 12.17 10.57
N THR A 99 11.23 12.78 9.73
CA THR A 99 12.06 13.94 10.11
C THR A 99 11.96 15.03 9.05
N GLY A 100 11.51 16.21 9.45
CA GLY A 100 11.49 17.43 8.65
C GLY A 100 11.42 18.68 9.55
N ASP A 101 11.57 19.85 8.94
CA ASP A 101 11.59 21.12 9.68
C ASP A 101 10.23 21.44 10.34
N LYS A 102 9.14 21.08 9.65
CA LYS A 102 7.75 21.36 10.07
C LYS A 102 7.00 20.13 10.60
N ILE A 103 7.61 18.95 10.55
CA ILE A 103 6.98 17.69 10.96
C ILE A 103 8.03 16.72 11.48
N LYS A 104 7.78 16.15 12.65
CA LYS A 104 8.56 15.07 13.25
C LYS A 104 7.62 14.01 13.81
N GLY A 105 8.06 12.77 13.77
CA GLY A 105 7.25 11.65 14.25
C GLY A 105 7.73 10.30 13.74
N SER A 106 6.76 9.43 13.51
CA SER A 106 6.96 8.05 13.12
C SER A 106 6.05 7.64 11.96
N VAL A 107 6.46 6.58 11.25
CA VAL A 107 5.59 5.82 10.35
C VAL A 107 4.97 4.71 11.18
N MET A 108 3.64 4.60 11.14
CA MET A 108 2.92 3.51 11.79
C MET A 108 3.18 2.19 11.05
N PRO A 109 3.34 1.06 11.77
CA PRO A 109 3.59 -0.23 11.14
C PRO A 109 2.36 -0.75 10.39
N GLY A 110 2.60 -1.65 9.44
CA GLY A 110 1.59 -2.26 8.60
C GLY A 110 1.29 -1.49 7.32
N GLY A 111 1.98 -0.37 7.05
CA GLY A 111 1.82 0.36 5.78
C GLY A 111 2.09 -0.52 4.57
N LEU A 112 1.31 -0.35 3.50
CA LEU A 112 1.43 -1.18 2.28
C LEU A 112 2.13 -0.43 1.16
N ASP A 113 3.10 -1.08 0.53
CA ASP A 113 3.74 -0.65 -0.72
C ASP A 113 3.59 -1.80 -1.74
N PHE A 114 2.73 -1.59 -2.72
CA PHE A 114 2.52 -2.50 -3.83
C PHE A 114 3.32 -2.03 -5.04
N GLN A 115 4.36 -2.78 -5.37
CA GLN A 115 5.23 -2.53 -6.50
C GLN A 115 4.87 -3.44 -7.68
N LEU A 116 4.51 -2.85 -8.81
CA LEU A 116 4.55 -3.53 -10.10
C LEU A 116 5.89 -3.25 -10.78
N HIS A 117 6.46 -4.29 -11.37
CA HIS A 117 7.53 -4.17 -12.34
C HIS A 117 7.13 -4.86 -13.65
N PHE A 118 7.62 -4.29 -14.75
CA PHE A 118 7.33 -4.75 -16.10
C PHE A 118 8.60 -5.27 -16.79
N ALA A 119 8.41 -6.08 -17.84
CA ALA A 119 9.52 -6.67 -18.58
C ALA A 119 10.44 -5.65 -19.28
N ASN A 120 9.98 -4.41 -19.47
CA ASN A 120 10.75 -3.30 -20.04
C ASN A 120 11.51 -2.49 -18.96
N GLY A 121 11.48 -2.90 -17.69
CA GLY A 121 12.14 -2.22 -16.57
C GLY A 121 11.31 -1.10 -15.92
N ALA A 122 10.19 -0.71 -16.50
CA ALA A 122 9.31 0.29 -15.91
C ALA A 122 8.56 -0.25 -14.68
N MET A 123 8.13 0.67 -13.82
CA MET A 123 7.48 0.36 -12.54
C MET A 123 6.25 1.24 -12.29
N GLU A 124 5.27 0.69 -11.58
CA GLU A 124 4.15 1.41 -10.98
C GLU A 124 4.15 1.09 -9.48
N ILE A 125 4.01 2.10 -8.63
CA ILE A 125 4.04 1.98 -7.17
C ILE A 125 2.72 2.49 -6.60
N GLU A 126 2.14 1.74 -5.68
CA GLU A 126 1.01 2.17 -4.85
C GLU A 126 1.38 2.05 -3.38
N GLN A 127 1.50 3.19 -2.69
CA GLN A 127 1.78 3.24 -1.25
C GLN A 127 0.61 3.83 -0.48
N ILE A 128 0.30 3.25 0.68
CA ILE A 128 -0.57 3.87 1.68
C ILE A 128 0.06 3.69 3.06
N PHE A 129 0.53 4.79 3.63
CA PHE A 129 1.17 4.84 4.94
C PHE A 129 0.42 5.78 5.87
N VAL A 130 0.54 5.53 7.16
CA VAL A 130 0.03 6.42 8.20
C VAL A 130 1.21 6.97 8.98
N LEU A 131 1.28 8.29 9.08
CA LEU A 131 2.28 8.98 9.88
C LEU A 131 1.64 9.34 11.22
N ARG A 132 2.43 9.28 12.30
CA ARG A 132 2.06 9.80 13.61
C ARG A 132 3.08 10.83 14.05
N THR A 133 2.65 12.06 14.20
CA THR A 133 3.48 13.18 14.65
C THR A 133 3.82 13.06 16.14
N ASP A 134 4.88 13.71 16.60
CA ASP A 134 5.31 13.69 18.00
C ASP A 134 4.24 14.25 18.97
N ASP A 135 3.43 15.21 18.51
CA ASP A 135 2.27 15.74 19.24
C ASP A 135 1.00 14.89 19.06
N GLY A 136 1.14 13.68 18.51
CA GLY A 136 0.13 12.63 18.51
C GLY A 136 -0.94 12.74 17.43
N LYS A 137 -0.72 13.50 16.35
CA LYS A 137 -1.64 13.60 15.22
C LYS A 137 -1.35 12.50 14.20
N TYR A 138 -2.41 11.92 13.65
CA TYR A 138 -2.31 10.98 12.53
C TYR A 138 -2.47 11.72 11.20
N ILE A 139 -1.75 11.26 10.18
CA ILE A 139 -1.81 11.76 8.81
C ILE A 139 -1.82 10.55 7.88
N CYS A 140 -2.82 10.46 7.00
CA CYS A 140 -2.83 9.44 5.95
C CYS A 140 -2.01 9.98 4.76
N MET A 141 -1.09 9.18 4.25
CA MET A 141 -0.31 9.49 3.06
C MET A 141 -0.52 8.38 2.03
N ARG A 142 -1.18 8.72 0.92
CA ARG A 142 -1.28 7.82 -0.22
C ARG A 142 -0.35 8.32 -1.31
N SER A 143 0.52 7.46 -1.83
CA SER A 143 1.49 7.86 -2.84
C SER A 143 1.43 6.91 -4.03
N PRO A 144 0.79 7.29 -5.15
CA PRO A 144 1.08 6.66 -6.43
C PRO A 144 2.46 7.09 -6.90
N GLY A 145 3.18 6.18 -7.55
CA GLY A 145 4.47 6.48 -8.16
C GLY A 145 4.76 5.65 -9.37
N THR A 146 5.85 5.99 -10.04
CA THR A 146 6.27 5.35 -11.28
C THR A 146 7.76 5.49 -11.49
N ALA A 147 8.31 4.64 -12.35
CA ALA A 147 9.72 4.68 -12.72
C ALA A 147 9.88 4.18 -14.17
N ALA A 148 10.76 4.82 -14.93
CA ALA A 148 11.28 4.24 -16.17
C ALA A 148 12.52 3.37 -15.92
N ASP A 149 13.19 3.60 -14.78
CA ASP A 149 14.35 2.88 -14.29
C ASP A 149 14.25 2.77 -12.76
N ARG A 150 14.66 1.62 -12.21
CA ARG A 150 14.58 1.34 -10.76
C ARG A 150 15.41 2.28 -9.89
N ASP A 151 16.42 2.94 -10.46
CA ASP A 151 17.26 3.89 -9.74
C ASP A 151 16.60 5.29 -9.65
N ASP A 152 15.48 5.51 -10.37
CA ASP A 152 14.71 6.76 -10.38
C ASP A 152 13.21 6.52 -10.15
N VAL A 153 12.87 5.92 -9.01
CA VAL A 153 11.47 5.76 -8.60
C VAL A 153 10.95 7.04 -7.97
N ARG A 154 9.96 7.67 -8.61
CA ARG A 154 9.33 8.90 -8.14
C ARG A 154 7.89 8.64 -7.72
N MET A 155 7.48 9.30 -6.66
CA MET A 155 6.14 9.20 -6.06
C MET A 155 5.48 10.58 -6.08
N VAL A 156 4.16 10.62 -5.97
CA VAL A 156 3.37 11.84 -5.78
C VAL A 156 2.54 11.68 -4.51
N PRO A 157 3.09 12.03 -3.33
CA PRO A 157 2.35 11.91 -2.08
C PRO A 157 1.12 12.81 -2.04
N ASP A 158 -0.03 12.23 -1.72
CA ASP A 158 -1.28 12.91 -1.40
C ASP A 158 -1.62 12.70 0.07
N PHE A 159 -1.72 13.80 0.81
CA PHE A 159 -1.95 13.78 2.24
C PHE A 159 -3.40 14.06 2.60
N GLU A 160 -3.90 13.29 3.57
CA GLU A 160 -5.02 13.67 4.40
C GLU A 160 -4.52 13.95 5.82
N ALA A 161 -4.34 15.23 6.12
CA ALA A 161 -4.02 15.73 7.45
C ALA A 161 -5.25 16.38 8.09
N PRO A 162 -5.29 16.50 9.44
CA PRO A 162 -6.35 17.25 10.11
C PRO A 162 -6.48 18.67 9.52
N THR A 163 -7.68 19.07 9.13
CA THR A 163 -7.93 20.42 8.57
C THR A 163 -7.78 21.53 9.61
N ALA A 164 -7.90 21.19 10.89
CA ALA A 164 -7.61 22.07 12.00
C ALA A 164 -6.21 21.78 12.57
N GLY A 165 -5.42 22.81 12.78
CA GLY A 165 -4.14 22.75 13.49
C GLY A 165 -2.90 22.84 12.60
N ALA A 166 -1.74 22.53 13.19
CA ALA A 166 -0.41 22.84 12.65
C ALA A 166 -0.03 22.08 11.37
N TYR A 167 -0.75 21.00 11.02
CA TYR A 167 -0.44 20.15 9.86
C TYR A 167 -1.40 20.34 8.69
N ALA A 168 -2.38 21.25 8.79
CA ALA A 168 -3.38 21.47 7.74
C ALA A 168 -2.76 21.84 6.38
N TRP A 169 -1.60 22.50 6.39
CA TRP A 169 -0.84 22.88 5.20
C TRP A 169 -0.45 21.68 4.31
N LEU A 170 -0.33 20.47 4.87
CA LEU A 170 -0.05 19.27 4.08
C LEU A 170 -1.16 18.97 3.06
N ASN A 171 -2.38 19.45 3.29
CA ASN A 171 -3.51 19.21 2.41
C ASN A 171 -3.45 20.02 1.09
N GLU A 172 -2.66 21.11 1.05
CA GLU A 172 -2.74 22.13 -0.01
C GLU A 172 -1.59 22.08 -1.04
N GLY A 173 -0.45 21.52 -0.65
CA GLY A 173 0.74 21.46 -1.50
C GLY A 173 0.65 20.44 -2.65
N LYS A 174 1.51 20.63 -3.65
CA LYS A 174 1.82 19.63 -4.67
C LYS A 174 3.14 18.98 -4.31
N TYR A 175 3.14 17.67 -4.09
CA TYR A 175 4.32 16.97 -3.62
C TYR A 175 4.88 16.01 -4.66
N ALA A 176 6.20 15.89 -4.68
CA ALA A 176 6.89 14.80 -5.33
C ALA A 176 7.84 14.15 -4.33
N GLY A 177 8.01 12.84 -4.45
CA GLY A 177 8.85 12.06 -3.57
C GLY A 177 9.86 11.22 -4.32
N ARG A 178 11.02 11.00 -3.69
CA ARG A 178 11.98 9.98 -4.09
C ARG A 178 11.74 8.74 -3.23
N ARG A 179 11.62 7.57 -3.88
CA ARG A 179 11.55 6.28 -3.19
C ARG A 179 12.86 5.52 -3.39
N ILE A 180 13.47 5.08 -2.30
CA ILE A 180 14.66 4.21 -2.31
C ILE A 180 14.35 2.97 -1.49
N LEU A 181 14.39 1.82 -2.16
CA LEU A 181 14.26 0.51 -1.53
C LEU A 181 15.66 -0.09 -1.42
N ASP A 182 16.04 -0.54 -0.23
CA ASP A 182 17.26 -1.31 0.00
C ASP A 182 16.88 -2.71 0.50
N PRO A 183 16.80 -3.71 -0.41
CA PRO A 183 16.45 -5.08 -0.03
C PRO A 183 17.49 -5.74 0.87
N ALA A 184 18.77 -5.34 0.79
CA ALA A 184 19.84 -5.93 1.59
C ALA A 184 19.77 -5.45 3.04
N ALA A 185 19.47 -4.16 3.23
CA ALA A 185 19.23 -3.58 4.54
C ALA A 185 17.81 -3.84 5.08
N GLY A 186 16.88 -4.27 4.21
CA GLY A 186 15.47 -4.42 4.55
C GLY A 186 14.80 -3.10 4.91
N THR A 187 15.14 -2.02 4.19
CA THR A 187 14.65 -0.67 4.49
C THR A 187 14.02 0.00 3.27
N LEU A 188 13.04 0.85 3.56
CA LEU A 188 12.41 1.76 2.61
C LEU A 188 12.62 3.20 3.09
N LYS A 189 13.16 4.04 2.22
CA LYS A 189 13.31 5.47 2.43
C LYS A 189 12.46 6.25 1.44
N ILE A 190 11.76 7.26 1.95
CA ILE A 190 10.99 8.22 1.17
C ILE A 190 11.45 9.62 1.54
N SER A 191 11.83 10.42 0.55
CA SER A 191 12.12 11.84 0.73
C SER A 191 11.07 12.64 -0.02
N VAL A 192 10.33 13.50 0.68
CA VAL A 192 9.20 14.27 0.13
C VAL A 192 9.57 15.75 -0.01
N PHE A 193 9.19 16.33 -1.15
CA PHE A 193 9.45 17.71 -1.50
C PHE A 193 8.16 18.39 -1.97
N ASP A 194 7.98 19.66 -1.60
CA ASP A 194 6.96 20.53 -2.16
C ASP A 194 7.46 21.08 -3.49
N VAL A 195 6.77 20.71 -4.56
CA VAL A 195 7.10 21.07 -5.94
C VAL A 195 6.12 22.10 -6.51
N SER A 196 5.32 22.74 -5.66
CA SER A 196 4.28 23.70 -6.08
C SER A 196 4.86 24.90 -6.85
N SER A 197 6.10 25.31 -6.54
CA SER A 197 6.80 26.41 -7.22
C SER A 197 7.47 25.99 -8.52
N LEU A 198 7.58 24.69 -8.80
CA LEU A 198 8.17 24.20 -10.03
C LEU A 198 7.13 24.34 -11.15
N VAL A 199 7.49 25.09 -12.19
CA VAL A 199 6.76 25.02 -13.45
C VAL A 199 6.95 23.60 -13.97
N ALA A 200 5.85 22.89 -14.23
CA ALA A 200 5.87 21.62 -14.96
C ALA A 200 6.38 21.90 -16.37
N ALA A 201 7.69 22.07 -16.53
CA ALA A 201 8.33 22.33 -17.80
C ALA A 201 8.28 21.03 -18.60
N ALA A 202 7.12 20.77 -19.19
CA ALA A 202 6.91 19.73 -20.16
C ALA A 202 6.63 20.41 -21.49
N ASN A 203 7.69 20.74 -22.22
CA ASN A 203 7.66 20.30 -23.60
C ASN A 203 7.82 18.78 -23.49
N ALA A 204 6.77 18.03 -23.83
CA ALA A 204 6.75 16.57 -23.85
C ALA A 204 7.91 15.94 -24.67
N ASN A 205 8.66 16.76 -25.40
CA ASN A 205 9.80 16.43 -26.23
C ASN A 205 11.09 16.10 -25.45
N ASP A 206 11.23 16.50 -24.17
CA ASP A 206 12.46 16.24 -23.37
C ASP A 206 12.21 15.48 -22.06
N GLY A 207 10.97 15.06 -21.79
CA GLY A 207 10.63 14.20 -20.65
C GLY A 207 10.93 12.73 -20.91
N ILE A 208 11.14 11.94 -19.86
CA ILE A 208 11.21 10.48 -19.95
C ILE A 208 9.82 9.90 -19.80
N ARG A 209 9.33 9.22 -20.82
CA ARG A 209 8.01 8.59 -20.79
C ARG A 209 8.09 7.18 -20.24
N VAL A 210 7.33 6.93 -19.18
CA VAL A 210 7.08 5.57 -18.68
C VAL A 210 6.15 4.86 -19.66
N THR A 211 6.56 3.69 -20.13
CA THR A 211 5.76 2.86 -21.04
C THR A 211 5.36 1.58 -20.32
N LYS A 212 4.15 1.11 -20.62
CA LYS A 212 3.60 -0.15 -20.11
C LYS A 212 3.47 -1.14 -21.26
N PRO A 213 3.83 -2.42 -21.09
CA PRO A 213 3.57 -3.45 -22.10
C PRO A 213 2.08 -3.50 -22.46
N ALA A 214 1.76 -3.75 -23.73
CA ALA A 214 0.37 -3.73 -24.21
C ALA A 214 -0.48 -4.90 -23.69
N ASP A 215 0.16 -5.98 -23.25
CA ASP A 215 -0.45 -7.23 -22.80
C ASP A 215 -0.83 -7.24 -21.30
N VAL A 216 -0.48 -6.20 -20.54
CA VAL A 216 -0.80 -6.13 -19.10
C VAL A 216 -2.07 -5.30 -18.84
N ARG A 217 -2.93 -5.79 -17.94
CA ARG A 217 -4.14 -5.07 -17.52
C ARG A 217 -3.76 -3.75 -16.85
N LYS A 218 -4.59 -2.73 -17.03
CA LYS A 218 -4.48 -1.45 -16.31
C LYS A 218 -4.95 -1.66 -14.87
N GLN A 219 -4.09 -1.35 -13.89
CA GLN A 219 -4.45 -1.38 -12.48
C GLN A 219 -5.17 -0.09 -12.11
N ALA A 220 -6.27 -0.21 -11.37
CA ALA A 220 -6.95 0.94 -10.79
C ALA A 220 -6.37 1.29 -9.42
N TRP A 221 -6.31 2.58 -9.13
CA TRP A 221 -5.95 3.09 -7.81
C TRP A 221 -7.09 2.93 -6.80
N ASP A 222 -8.31 3.21 -7.24
CA ASP A 222 -9.52 3.14 -6.44
C ASP A 222 -10.10 1.72 -6.41
N TYR A 223 -10.79 1.41 -5.32
CA TYR A 223 -11.54 0.16 -5.21
C TYR A 223 -12.71 0.12 -6.20
N ARG A 224 -13.10 -1.09 -6.61
CA ARG A 224 -14.26 -1.30 -7.48
C ARG A 224 -15.55 -0.95 -6.72
N LYS A 225 -16.52 -0.35 -7.39
CA LYS A 225 -17.88 -0.15 -6.86
C LYS A 225 -18.84 -1.13 -7.54
N ALA A 226 -19.86 -1.58 -6.81
CA ALA A 226 -20.88 -2.46 -7.37
C ALA A 226 -21.63 -1.72 -8.49
N ALA A 227 -21.80 -2.37 -9.62
CA ALA A 227 -22.65 -1.89 -10.70
C ALA A 227 -24.14 -2.08 -10.33
N PRO A 228 -25.04 -1.26 -10.89
CA PRO A 228 -26.48 -1.49 -10.72
C PRO A 228 -26.87 -2.91 -11.13
N GLY A 229 -27.59 -3.60 -10.27
CA GLY A 229 -28.11 -4.95 -10.55
C GLY A 229 -27.25 -6.11 -10.05
N GLU A 230 -26.00 -5.87 -9.64
CA GLU A 230 -25.19 -6.91 -8.98
C GLU A 230 -25.83 -7.36 -7.67
N GLN A 231 -25.90 -8.66 -7.44
CA GLN A 231 -26.47 -9.25 -6.23
C GLN A 231 -25.56 -10.30 -5.62
N GLN A 232 -25.65 -10.48 -4.29
CA GLN A 232 -24.93 -11.54 -3.60
C GLN A 232 -25.46 -12.90 -4.08
N GLY A 233 -24.56 -13.71 -4.64
CA GLY A 233 -24.79 -15.08 -5.03
C GLY A 233 -24.26 -16.06 -3.98
N ASP A 234 -23.55 -17.09 -4.45
CA ASP A 234 -22.99 -18.13 -3.59
C ASP A 234 -21.90 -17.58 -2.68
N VAL A 235 -21.83 -18.10 -1.44
CA VAL A 235 -20.77 -17.76 -0.51
C VAL A 235 -19.42 -18.22 -1.07
N LEU A 236 -18.50 -17.28 -1.17
CA LEU A 236 -17.10 -17.51 -1.51
C LEU A 236 -16.32 -17.96 -0.27
N ILE A 237 -16.27 -17.09 0.74
CA ILE A 237 -15.62 -17.31 2.03
C ILE A 237 -16.34 -16.53 3.14
N THR A 238 -16.06 -16.90 4.39
CA THR A 238 -16.23 -16.05 5.57
C THR A 238 -14.87 -15.80 6.18
N GLU A 239 -14.61 -14.55 6.56
CA GLU A 239 -13.39 -14.13 7.24
C GLU A 239 -13.68 -13.50 8.61
N ASN A 240 -12.76 -13.70 9.55
CA ASN A 240 -12.66 -12.96 10.80
C ASN A 240 -11.35 -12.16 10.77
N VAL A 241 -11.46 -10.85 10.67
CA VAL A 241 -10.35 -9.89 10.56
C VAL A 241 -10.05 -9.33 11.94
N LEU A 242 -8.81 -9.50 12.42
CA LEU A 242 -8.34 -8.94 13.68
C LEU A 242 -7.88 -7.50 13.49
N LEU A 243 -8.27 -6.62 14.41
CA LEU A 243 -8.10 -5.19 14.26
C LEU A 243 -7.17 -4.59 15.32
N GLY A 244 -6.37 -3.62 14.91
CA GLY A 244 -5.57 -2.79 15.80
C GLY A 244 -6.37 -1.61 16.38
N GLY A 245 -5.68 -0.79 17.17
CA GLY A 245 -6.25 0.45 17.72
C GLY A 245 -6.57 1.48 16.63
N SER A 246 -7.68 2.20 16.81
CA SER A 246 -8.08 3.29 15.90
C SER A 246 -7.02 4.39 15.80
N GLN A 247 -6.72 4.78 14.58
CA GLN A 247 -5.86 5.89 14.21
C GLN A 247 -6.74 6.99 13.59
N SER A 248 -7.33 7.83 14.43
CA SER A 248 -8.25 8.88 13.99
C SER A 248 -7.47 10.10 13.49
N VAL A 249 -7.54 10.34 12.17
CA VAL A 249 -7.07 11.60 11.56
C VAL A 249 -8.11 12.70 11.80
N GLY A 250 -9.40 12.35 11.77
CA GLY A 250 -10.51 13.28 11.97
C GLY A 250 -10.90 13.97 10.66
N ALA A 251 -11.32 15.23 10.73
CA ALA A 251 -11.73 15.99 9.53
C ALA A 251 -10.53 16.25 8.60
N THR A 252 -10.67 15.89 7.32
CA THR A 252 -9.64 16.02 6.27
C THR A 252 -10.23 16.73 5.05
N LYS A 253 -9.38 17.03 4.06
CA LYS A 253 -9.83 17.56 2.76
C LYS A 253 -10.74 16.61 1.98
N MET A 254 -10.80 15.34 2.36
CA MET A 254 -11.62 14.29 1.74
C MET A 254 -12.73 13.74 2.66
N GLY A 255 -13.09 14.45 3.73
CA GLY A 255 -14.19 14.07 4.61
C GLY A 255 -13.73 13.86 6.05
N ASN A 256 -13.95 12.68 6.61
CA ASN A 256 -13.51 12.34 7.97
C ASN A 256 -12.79 10.99 7.97
N ARG A 257 -11.48 11.00 8.17
CA ARG A 257 -10.64 9.81 8.03
C ARG A 257 -10.42 9.14 9.38
N ASN A 258 -10.79 7.86 9.43
CA ASN A 258 -10.43 6.95 10.50
C ASN A 258 -9.73 5.73 9.89
N ILE A 259 -8.65 5.27 10.51
CA ILE A 259 -7.86 4.17 9.99
C ILE A 259 -7.79 3.08 11.06
N ILE A 260 -8.19 1.87 10.70
CA ILE A 260 -8.14 0.71 11.59
C ILE A 260 -7.13 -0.30 11.03
N PRO A 261 -5.95 -0.44 11.65
CA PRO A 261 -4.94 -1.41 11.20
C PRO A 261 -5.48 -2.83 11.22
N ILE A 262 -5.08 -3.64 10.24
CA ILE A 262 -5.37 -5.07 10.21
C ILE A 262 -4.17 -5.82 10.77
N THR A 263 -4.40 -6.57 11.85
CA THR A 263 -3.34 -7.24 12.63
C THR A 263 -3.28 -8.74 12.38
N GLY A 264 -4.21 -9.27 11.58
CA GLY A 264 -4.26 -10.67 11.19
C GLY A 264 -5.70 -11.14 11.07
N GLY A 265 -5.90 -12.45 11.20
CA GLY A 265 -7.23 -13.06 11.09
C GLY A 265 -7.21 -14.38 10.35
N THR A 266 -8.39 -14.89 10.04
CA THR A 266 -8.59 -16.18 9.37
C THR A 266 -9.73 -16.09 8.38
N PHE A 267 -9.68 -16.88 7.31
CA PHE A 267 -10.79 -17.03 6.38
C PHE A 267 -11.00 -18.51 6.03
N THR A 268 -12.24 -18.88 5.70
CA THR A 268 -12.62 -20.25 5.34
C THR A 268 -13.76 -20.25 4.33
N GLY A 269 -13.80 -21.24 3.43
CA GLY A 269 -14.79 -21.38 2.37
C GLY A 269 -14.23 -22.13 1.16
N LYS A 270 -14.40 -21.58 -0.06
CA LYS A 270 -13.78 -22.12 -1.28
C LYS A 270 -12.24 -22.14 -1.21
N LEU A 271 -11.67 -21.32 -0.34
CA LEU A 271 -10.28 -21.31 0.06
C LEU A 271 -10.21 -21.03 1.57
N THR A 272 -9.16 -21.56 2.21
CA THR A 272 -8.91 -21.42 3.64
C THR A 272 -7.50 -20.91 3.87
N GLY A 273 -7.33 -20.11 4.91
CA GLY A 273 -6.05 -19.55 5.29
C GLY A 273 -6.15 -18.49 6.36
N LYS A 274 -5.11 -17.66 6.41
CA LYS A 274 -4.95 -16.58 7.38
C LYS A 274 -4.83 -15.22 6.70
N ILE A 275 -5.26 -14.19 7.41
CA ILE A 275 -4.99 -12.81 7.05
C ILE A 275 -3.63 -12.44 7.64
N LEU A 276 -2.74 -11.89 6.82
CA LEU A 276 -1.41 -11.46 7.26
C LEU A 276 -1.51 -10.11 7.98
N PRO A 277 -0.69 -9.86 9.02
CA PRO A 277 -0.59 -8.53 9.62
C PRO A 277 -0.07 -7.55 8.57
N GLY A 278 -0.71 -6.38 8.47
CA GLY A 278 -0.42 -5.39 7.45
C GLY A 278 -1.68 -4.94 6.73
N GLY A 279 -1.63 -3.72 6.22
CA GLY A 279 -2.80 -3.03 5.72
C GLY A 279 -3.70 -2.48 6.81
N ALA A 280 -4.82 -1.92 6.36
CA ALA A 280 -5.80 -1.29 7.23
C ALA A 280 -7.15 -1.17 6.50
N ASP A 281 -8.19 -0.88 7.27
CA ASP A 281 -9.41 -0.26 6.77
C ASP A 281 -9.26 1.28 6.84
N TYR A 282 -9.19 1.91 5.67
CA TYR A 282 -9.13 3.36 5.49
C TYR A 282 -10.56 3.89 5.35
N GLN A 283 -11.24 4.08 6.48
CA GLN A 283 -12.64 4.50 6.54
C GLN A 283 -12.79 5.99 6.26
N ASN A 284 -13.82 6.35 5.51
CA ASN A 284 -14.32 7.72 5.45
C ASN A 284 -15.67 7.77 6.19
N LEU A 285 -15.70 8.48 7.31
CA LEU A 285 -16.87 8.61 8.19
C LEU A 285 -17.77 9.79 7.80
N ALA A 286 -17.45 10.52 6.72
CA ALA A 286 -18.38 11.48 6.13
C ALA A 286 -19.67 10.75 5.68
N LYS A 287 -20.82 11.44 5.66
CA LYS A 287 -22.10 10.82 5.29
C LYS A 287 -22.28 10.83 3.75
N PRO A 288 -22.60 9.69 3.11
CA PRO A 288 -22.65 8.33 3.67
C PRO A 288 -21.25 7.73 3.87
N PRO A 289 -21.04 6.91 4.92
CA PRO A 289 -19.71 6.39 5.21
C PRO A 289 -19.27 5.35 4.18
N THR A 290 -17.97 5.31 3.91
CA THR A 290 -17.34 4.35 3.00
C THR A 290 -16.16 3.65 3.66
N ILE A 291 -15.91 2.43 3.18
CA ILE A 291 -14.78 1.56 3.57
C ILE A 291 -13.83 1.44 2.38
N ASP A 292 -12.53 1.37 2.66
CA ASP A 292 -11.46 0.99 1.73
C ASP A 292 -10.46 0.16 2.53
N ALA A 293 -10.71 -1.14 2.64
CA ALA A 293 -9.81 -2.08 3.29
C ALA A 293 -8.84 -2.66 2.26
N ARG A 294 -7.53 -2.56 2.55
CA ARG A 294 -6.48 -3.16 1.73
C ARG A 294 -5.57 -3.99 2.62
N TYR A 295 -5.39 -5.25 2.29
CA TYR A 295 -4.69 -6.23 3.13
C TYR A 295 -4.29 -7.46 2.32
N LEU A 296 -3.66 -8.42 2.99
CA LEU A 296 -3.13 -9.63 2.38
C LEU A 296 -3.74 -10.88 3.02
N TRP A 297 -4.16 -11.82 2.18
CA TRP A 297 -4.43 -13.19 2.57
C TRP A 297 -3.20 -14.06 2.30
N GLN A 298 -3.03 -15.10 3.11
CA GLN A 298 -2.18 -16.25 2.79
C GLN A 298 -3.01 -17.52 2.97
N THR A 299 -3.19 -18.26 1.90
CA THR A 299 -3.85 -19.57 1.89
C THR A 299 -3.02 -20.62 2.64
N ASP A 300 -3.65 -21.71 3.07
CA ASP A 300 -2.97 -22.78 3.83
C ASP A 300 -1.81 -23.45 3.07
N ASP A 301 -1.82 -23.40 1.74
CA ASP A 301 -0.72 -23.87 0.89
C ASP A 301 0.27 -22.76 0.47
N GLY A 302 0.12 -21.56 1.05
CA GLY A 302 1.13 -20.50 1.02
C GLY A 302 0.98 -19.47 -0.10
N GLU A 303 -0.06 -19.52 -0.93
CA GLU A 303 -0.35 -18.48 -1.94
C GLU A 303 -0.76 -17.18 -1.23
N VAL A 304 -0.11 -16.08 -1.58
CA VAL A 304 -0.42 -14.74 -1.08
C VAL A 304 -1.33 -14.02 -2.07
N ILE A 305 -2.41 -13.44 -1.56
CA ILE A 305 -3.45 -12.78 -2.35
C ILE A 305 -3.63 -11.36 -1.81
N ILE A 306 -3.56 -10.35 -2.68
CA ILE A 306 -3.93 -8.99 -2.31
C ILE A 306 -5.45 -8.89 -2.30
N VAL A 307 -6.01 -8.35 -1.22
CA VAL A 307 -7.43 -8.09 -1.08
C VAL A 307 -7.67 -6.59 -1.00
N ARG A 308 -8.62 -6.10 -1.80
CA ARG A 308 -9.18 -4.75 -1.66
C ARG A 308 -10.68 -4.87 -1.52
N ASN A 309 -11.21 -4.48 -0.38
CA ASN A 309 -12.65 -4.48 -0.12
C ASN A 309 -13.11 -3.05 0.17
N GLY A 310 -13.92 -2.49 -0.72
CA GLY A 310 -14.34 -1.10 -0.57
C GLY A 310 -15.74 -0.82 -1.10
N GLY A 311 -16.30 0.31 -0.69
CA GLY A 311 -17.65 0.73 -1.05
C GLY A 311 -18.38 1.39 0.10
N SER A 312 -19.67 1.65 -0.12
CA SER A 312 -20.59 2.05 0.94
C SER A 312 -21.12 0.81 1.67
N PHE A 313 -21.52 0.99 2.92
CA PHE A 313 -22.24 -0.05 3.65
C PHE A 313 -23.48 -0.51 2.86
N GLY A 314 -23.64 -1.82 2.71
CA GLY A 314 -24.67 -2.48 1.91
C GLY A 314 -24.27 -2.75 0.46
N SER A 315 -23.10 -2.29 0.01
CA SER A 315 -22.62 -2.45 -1.37
C SER A 315 -21.10 -2.53 -1.43
N LEU A 316 -20.49 -3.24 -0.48
CA LEU A 316 -19.05 -3.47 -0.44
C LEU A 316 -18.64 -4.48 -1.51
N VAL A 317 -17.47 -4.25 -2.09
CA VAL A 317 -16.95 -5.02 -3.22
C VAL A 317 -15.51 -5.41 -2.94
N PRO A 318 -15.24 -6.70 -2.72
CA PRO A 318 -13.90 -7.24 -2.70
C PRO A 318 -13.39 -7.44 -4.13
N THR A 319 -12.11 -7.19 -4.31
CA THR A 319 -11.33 -7.54 -5.50
C THR A 319 -10.04 -8.19 -5.04
N PHE A 320 -9.52 -9.08 -5.88
CA PHE A 320 -8.36 -9.90 -5.57
C PHE A 320 -7.30 -9.72 -6.65
N GLU A 321 -6.03 -9.77 -6.24
CA GLU A 321 -4.91 -9.92 -7.15
C GLU A 321 -4.09 -11.13 -6.71
N VAL A 322 -3.98 -12.09 -7.64
CA VAL A 322 -3.35 -13.40 -7.44
C VAL A 322 -2.37 -13.66 -8.58
N ARG A 323 -1.30 -14.41 -8.31
CA ARG A 323 -0.39 -14.90 -9.36
C ARG A 323 -1.17 -15.65 -10.44
N SER A 324 -0.86 -15.36 -11.71
CA SER A 324 -1.62 -15.83 -12.87
C SER A 324 -1.51 -17.34 -13.15
N ASP A 325 -0.47 -18.01 -12.66
CA ASP A 325 -0.31 -19.47 -12.75
C ASP A 325 -0.77 -20.21 -11.47
N SER A 326 -1.33 -19.49 -10.50
CA SER A 326 -1.88 -20.09 -9.29
C SER A 326 -3.17 -20.86 -9.59
N LYS A 327 -3.43 -21.93 -8.83
CA LYS A 327 -4.75 -22.60 -8.84
C LYS A 327 -5.89 -21.69 -8.38
N TYR A 328 -5.55 -20.56 -7.74
CA TYR A 328 -6.49 -19.52 -7.31
C TYR A 328 -6.61 -18.36 -8.32
N ALA A 329 -5.98 -18.44 -9.49
CA ALA A 329 -5.98 -17.37 -10.49
C ALA A 329 -7.38 -16.98 -10.99
N TRP A 330 -8.39 -17.84 -10.82
CA TRP A 330 -9.79 -17.54 -11.11
C TRP A 330 -10.33 -16.33 -10.30
N LEU A 331 -9.71 -16.00 -9.16
CA LEU A 331 -10.05 -14.81 -8.37
C LEU A 331 -9.78 -13.48 -9.11
N ASN A 332 -8.88 -13.47 -10.09
CA ASN A 332 -8.50 -12.25 -10.83
C ASN A 332 -9.61 -11.71 -11.74
N ASP A 333 -10.48 -12.60 -12.22
CA ASP A 333 -11.47 -12.31 -13.25
C ASP A 333 -12.92 -12.37 -12.74
N GLY A 334 -13.13 -12.90 -11.54
CA GLY A 334 -14.46 -12.96 -10.94
C GLY A 334 -14.98 -11.60 -10.47
N MET A 335 -16.30 -11.52 -10.36
CA MET A 335 -17.00 -10.40 -9.73
C MET A 335 -17.50 -10.85 -8.37
N TYR A 336 -17.26 -10.03 -7.36
CA TYR A 336 -17.55 -10.39 -5.98
C TYR A 336 -18.23 -9.24 -5.24
N LEU A 337 -18.96 -9.61 -4.19
CA LEU A 337 -19.59 -8.69 -3.25
C LEU A 337 -19.25 -9.11 -1.82
N SER A 338 -19.30 -8.16 -0.89
CA SER A 338 -19.03 -8.35 0.53
C SER A 338 -20.26 -8.01 1.36
N SER A 339 -20.47 -8.73 2.46
CA SER A 339 -21.35 -8.28 3.53
C SER A 339 -20.80 -7.00 4.16
N ASN A 340 -21.63 -6.31 4.95
CA ASN A 340 -21.12 -5.33 5.91
C ASN A 340 -20.26 -6.03 6.99
N PRO A 341 -19.31 -5.31 7.61
CA PRO A 341 -18.62 -5.81 8.79
C PRO A 341 -19.62 -6.12 9.91
N GLY A 342 -19.65 -7.37 10.36
CA GLY A 342 -20.33 -7.82 11.58
C GLY A 342 -19.36 -7.97 12.75
N MET A 343 -19.88 -8.24 13.94
CA MET A 343 -19.04 -8.51 15.11
C MET A 343 -18.26 -9.81 14.94
N GLY A 344 -16.93 -9.74 15.09
CA GLY A 344 -16.01 -10.88 15.10
C GLY A 344 -15.22 -10.96 16.41
N VAL A 345 -14.61 -12.11 16.69
CA VAL A 345 -13.74 -12.25 17.86
C VAL A 345 -12.45 -11.47 17.61
N GLY A 346 -12.20 -10.44 18.43
CA GLY A 346 -11.01 -9.58 18.30
C GLY A 346 -11.02 -8.63 17.10
N GLY A 347 -12.16 -8.47 16.43
CA GLY A 347 -12.30 -7.60 15.28
C GLY A 347 -13.66 -7.73 14.60
N VAL A 348 -13.67 -7.96 13.29
CA VAL A 348 -14.90 -8.01 12.47
C VAL A 348 -15.02 -9.29 11.67
N SER A 349 -16.26 -9.71 11.44
CA SER A 349 -16.59 -10.83 10.56
C SER A 349 -17.19 -10.33 9.24
N LEU A 350 -16.74 -10.86 8.12
CA LEU A 350 -17.28 -10.56 6.79
C LEU A 350 -17.53 -11.86 6.02
N THR A 351 -18.55 -11.85 5.16
CA THR A 351 -18.78 -12.91 4.19
C THR A 351 -18.66 -12.32 2.79
N PHE A 352 -17.85 -12.96 1.95
CA PHE A 352 -17.73 -12.61 0.54
C PHE A 352 -18.54 -13.59 -0.30
N TYR A 353 -19.07 -13.07 -1.41
CA TYR A 353 -19.98 -13.77 -2.30
C TYR A 353 -19.49 -13.62 -3.73
N GLU A 354 -19.74 -14.63 -4.56
CA GLU A 354 -19.76 -14.46 -6.00
C GLU A 354 -20.92 -13.52 -6.37
N SER A 355 -20.69 -12.61 -7.33
CA SER A 355 -21.73 -11.72 -7.85
C SER A 355 -22.56 -12.47 -8.90
N ARG A 356 -23.89 -12.31 -8.88
CA ARG A 356 -24.84 -12.93 -9.83
C ARG A 356 -25.57 -11.89 -10.68
#